data_AF-A0A0G4KSZ3-F1
#
_entry.id   AF-A0A0G4KSZ3-F1
#
_cell.length_a   1.000
_cell.length_b   1.000
_cell.length_c   1.000
_cell.angle_alpha   90.00
_cell.angle_beta   90.00
_cell.angle_gamma   90.00
#
_symmetry.space_group_name_H-M   'P 1'
#
loop_
_entity.id
_entity.type
_entity.pdbx_description
1 polymer ?
#
loop_
_entity_poly.entity_id
_entity_poly.type
_entity_poly.pdbx_seq_one_letter_code
_entity_poly.pdbx_strand_id
1 'polypeptide(L)'
;MPAYSTPQSRFLDALFNAYFARGLDVSDREVLLELAAKAGLGRAEAHGVLESEESRRGTDEEAARARGERGVEGVPTMTIQGQWRVGGMQGVELLLGVFEKASRGVAAGGAGGSGGGSGGGSHYEGARRQGSRGSDMWLKSILDG
;
A
#
# COMPACT_ATOMS: atom_id res chain seq x y z
N MET A 1 24.23 6.76 -7.35
CA MET A 1 22.83 6.80 -6.88
C MET A 1 22.38 5.35 -6.72
N PRO A 2 21.83 4.94 -5.56
CA PRO A 2 21.49 3.54 -5.36
C PRO A 2 20.26 3.12 -6.20
N ALA A 3 20.18 1.83 -6.52
CA ALA A 3 19.29 1.24 -7.54
C ALA A 3 17.77 1.31 -7.25
N TYR A 4 17.35 1.96 -6.17
CA TYR A 4 15.96 2.02 -5.70
C TYR A 4 15.33 3.42 -5.74
N SER A 5 16.05 4.44 -6.26
CA SER A 5 15.51 5.79 -6.39
C SER A 5 14.76 5.96 -7.72
N THR A 6 13.45 5.67 -7.71
CA THR A 6 12.57 5.99 -8.84
C THR A 6 12.22 7.49 -8.87
N PRO A 7 11.80 8.05 -10.01
CA PRO A 7 11.26 9.42 -10.05
C PRO A 7 10.13 9.65 -9.05
N GLN A 8 9.27 8.64 -8.84
CA GLN A 8 8.20 8.69 -7.84
C GLN A 8 8.75 8.83 -6.42
N SER A 9 9.75 8.02 -6.03
CA SER A 9 10.37 8.10 -4.70
C SER A 9 11.02 9.47 -4.47
N ARG A 10 11.76 9.98 -5.46
CA ARG A 10 12.37 11.33 -5.37
C ARG A 10 11.32 12.43 -5.23
N PHE A 11 10.21 12.31 -5.97
CA PHE A 11 9.12 13.28 -5.89
C PHE A 11 8.45 13.25 -4.51
N LEU A 12 8.17 12.05 -3.97
CA LEU A 12 7.61 11.88 -2.62
C LEU A 12 8.53 12.47 -1.54
N ASP A 13 9.84 12.19 -1.59
CA ASP A 13 10.81 12.77 -0.65
C ASP A 13 10.83 14.30 -0.73
N ALA A 14 10.83 14.85 -1.95
CA ALA A 14 10.81 16.29 -2.18
C ALA A 14 9.49 16.93 -1.69
N LEU A 15 8.36 16.26 -1.90
CA LEU A 15 7.03 16.69 -1.47
C LEU A 15 6.91 16.70 0.05
N PHE A 16 7.34 15.63 0.73
CA PHE A 16 7.35 15.57 2.19
C PHE A 16 8.29 16.61 2.79
N ASN A 17 9.47 16.83 2.21
CA ASN A 17 10.36 17.89 2.66
C ASN A 17 9.74 19.29 2.48
N ALA A 18 9.14 19.55 1.32
CA ALA A 18 8.46 20.82 1.03
C ALA A 18 7.35 21.12 2.04
N TYR A 19 6.51 20.13 2.35
CA TYR A 19 5.40 20.29 3.27
C TYR A 19 5.86 20.32 4.75
N PHE A 20 6.49 19.24 5.22
CA PHE A 20 6.76 19.07 6.66
C PHE A 20 7.95 19.86 7.18
N ALA A 21 8.99 20.07 6.36
CA ALA A 21 10.21 20.75 6.81
C ALA A 21 10.27 22.22 6.40
N ARG A 22 9.70 22.57 5.24
CA ARG A 22 9.81 23.91 4.66
C ARG A 22 8.52 24.72 4.73
N GLY A 23 7.39 24.12 5.09
CA GLY A 23 6.10 24.80 5.20
C GLY A 23 5.58 25.38 3.89
N LEU A 24 5.96 24.81 2.75
CA LEU A 24 5.44 25.22 1.45
C LEU A 24 4.01 24.71 1.25
N ASP A 25 3.21 25.47 0.53
CA ASP A 25 1.87 25.07 0.12
C ASP A 25 1.96 24.05 -1.03
N VAL A 26 1.71 22.78 -0.72
CA VAL A 26 1.70 21.69 -1.71
C VAL A 26 0.36 21.54 -2.43
N SER A 27 -0.62 22.41 -2.15
CA SER A 27 -1.82 22.56 -2.99
C SER A 27 -1.58 23.53 -4.16
N ASP A 28 -0.50 24.32 -4.11
CA ASP A 28 -0.07 25.17 -5.22
C ASP A 28 0.54 24.34 -6.36
N ARG A 29 -0.02 24.53 -7.55
CA ARG A 29 0.37 23.85 -8.78
C ARG A 29 1.82 24.16 -9.16
N GLU A 30 2.28 25.39 -8.98
CA GLU A 30 3.66 25.78 -9.31
C GLU A 30 4.68 25.07 -8.41
N VAL A 31 4.36 24.94 -7.12
CA VAL A 31 5.17 24.16 -6.17
C VAL A 31 5.27 22.70 -6.62
N LEU A 32 4.16 22.06 -6.98
CA LEU A 32 4.15 20.67 -7.46
C LEU A 32 4.97 20.49 -8.75
N LEU A 33 4.85 21.42 -9.70
CA LEU A 33 5.58 21.36 -10.98
C LEU A 33 7.09 21.54 -10.81
N GLU A 34 7.51 22.40 -9.90
CA GLU A 34 8.94 22.52 -9.56
C GLU A 34 9.50 21.25 -8.93
N LEU A 35 8.76 20.64 -8.01
CA LEU A 35 9.16 19.40 -7.34
C LEU A 35 9.23 18.24 -8.34
N ALA A 36 8.26 18.15 -9.25
CA ALA A 36 8.24 17.16 -10.33
C ALA A 36 9.49 17.27 -11.22
N ALA A 37 9.81 18.49 -11.67
CA ALA A 37 10.99 18.75 -12.48
C ALA A 37 12.29 18.33 -11.77
N LYS A 38 12.42 18.67 -10.47
CA LYS A 38 13.58 18.29 -9.63
C LYS A 38 13.68 16.77 -9.44
N ALA A 39 12.56 16.06 -9.43
CA ALA A 39 12.51 14.60 -9.34
C ALA A 39 12.78 13.88 -10.68
N GLY A 40 12.81 14.61 -11.79
CA GLY A 40 12.99 14.08 -13.14
C GLY A 40 11.69 13.66 -13.84
N LEU A 41 10.53 14.10 -13.32
CA LEU A 41 9.23 14.00 -13.98
C LEU A 41 9.07 15.26 -14.85
N GLY A 42 8.95 15.12 -16.17
CA GLY A 42 8.95 16.25 -17.08
C GLY A 42 7.90 17.29 -16.72
N ARG A 43 8.26 18.58 -16.63
CA ARG A 43 7.35 19.65 -16.16
C ARG A 43 6.07 19.74 -17.01
N ALA A 44 6.20 19.66 -18.34
CA ALA A 44 5.05 19.74 -19.24
C ALA A 44 4.10 18.53 -19.09
N GLU A 45 4.67 17.33 -18.89
CA GLU A 45 3.89 16.12 -18.64
C GLU A 45 3.16 16.20 -17.29
N ALA A 46 3.87 16.61 -16.24
CA ALA A 46 3.29 16.82 -14.92
C ALA A 46 2.16 17.88 -14.95
N HIS A 47 2.34 18.95 -15.72
CA HIS A 47 1.28 19.94 -15.95
C HIS A 47 0.06 19.31 -16.63
N GLY A 48 0.27 18.52 -17.68
CA GLY A 48 -0.81 17.79 -18.35
C GLY A 48 -1.58 16.87 -17.40
N VAL A 49 -0.89 16.15 -16.51
CA VAL A 49 -1.50 15.29 -15.49
C VAL A 49 -2.33 16.10 -14.49
N LEU A 50 -1.84 17.26 -14.04
CA LEU A 50 -2.55 18.12 -13.09
C LEU A 50 -3.79 18.81 -13.68
N GLU A 51 -3.83 19.00 -15.01
CA GLU A 51 -5.01 19.49 -15.75
C GLU A 51 -5.98 18.36 -16.14
N SER A 52 -5.57 17.09 -16.03
CA SER A 52 -6.33 15.96 -16.54
C SER A 52 -7.45 15.54 -15.60
N GLU A 53 -8.68 15.64 -16.09
CA GLU A 53 -9.86 15.08 -15.46
C GLU A 53 -9.80 13.55 -15.29
N GLU A 54 -9.12 12.86 -16.21
CA GLU A 54 -8.90 11.43 -16.10
C GLU A 54 -7.95 11.10 -14.95
N SER A 55 -6.86 11.85 -14.80
CA SER A 55 -5.91 11.66 -13.69
C SER A 55 -6.55 11.96 -12.33
N ARG A 56 -7.41 13.01 -12.27
CA ARG A 56 -8.22 13.31 -11.09
C ARG A 56 -9.14 12.15 -10.73
N ARG A 57 -9.96 11.70 -11.69
CA ARG A 57 -10.89 10.57 -11.49
C ARG A 57 -10.16 9.30 -11.07
N GLY A 58 -9.04 8.97 -11.71
CA GLY A 58 -8.25 7.79 -11.35
C GLY A 58 -7.69 7.84 -9.92
N THR A 59 -7.32 9.03 -9.44
CA THR A 59 -6.88 9.23 -8.05
C THR A 59 -8.03 9.01 -7.07
N ASP A 60 -9.21 9.55 -7.37
CA ASP A 60 -10.41 9.40 -6.52
C ASP A 60 -10.90 7.94 -6.47
N GLU A 61 -10.90 7.26 -7.62
CA GLU A 61 -11.26 5.85 -7.74
C GLU A 61 -10.29 4.96 -6.94
N GLU A 62 -8.98 5.21 -7.01
CA GLU A 62 -8.00 4.43 -6.26
C GLU A 62 -8.16 4.62 -4.74
N ALA A 63 -8.46 5.84 -4.29
CA ALA A 63 -8.74 6.14 -2.89
C ALA A 63 -10.06 5.49 -2.43
N ALA A 64 -11.09 5.48 -3.27
CA ALA A 64 -12.36 4.80 -2.99
C ALA A 64 -12.17 3.28 -2.88
N ARG A 65 -11.43 2.68 -3.82
CA ARG A 65 -11.04 1.26 -3.80
C ARG A 65 -10.20 0.90 -2.58
N ALA A 66 -9.29 1.79 -2.15
CA ALA A 66 -8.51 1.59 -0.94
C ALA A 66 -9.42 1.42 0.29
N ARG A 67 -10.40 2.32 0.44
CA ARG A 67 -11.34 2.30 1.57
C ARG A 67 -12.33 1.14 1.49
N GLY A 68 -12.97 0.97 0.34
CA GLY A 68 -14.06 0.01 0.15
C GLY A 68 -13.57 -1.43 0.03
N GLU A 69 -12.79 -1.71 -1.02
CA GLU A 69 -12.40 -3.08 -1.37
C GLU A 69 -11.22 -3.58 -0.53
N ARG A 70 -10.24 -2.71 -0.26
CA ARG A 70 -9.02 -3.09 0.47
C ARG A 70 -9.13 -2.85 1.99
N GLY A 71 -10.22 -2.24 2.45
CA GLY A 71 -10.49 -2.01 3.87
C GLY A 71 -9.47 -1.09 4.56
N VAL A 72 -8.85 -0.16 3.82
CA VAL A 72 -7.90 0.81 4.40
C VAL A 72 -8.68 1.83 5.22
N GLU A 73 -8.44 1.84 6.52
CA GLU A 73 -9.09 2.77 7.48
C GLU A 73 -8.17 3.92 7.89
N GLY A 74 -6.86 3.83 7.58
CA GLY A 74 -5.88 4.87 7.88
C GLY A 74 -4.56 4.65 7.14
N VAL A 75 -3.73 5.69 7.10
CA VAL A 75 -2.40 5.66 6.48
C VAL A 75 -1.29 5.78 7.53
N PRO A 76 -0.10 5.18 7.31
CA PRO A 76 0.21 4.26 6.22
C PRO A 76 -0.51 2.91 6.41
N THR A 77 -0.82 2.21 5.31
CA THR A 77 -1.25 0.80 5.34
C THR A 77 -0.49 0.06 4.24
N MET A 78 0.16 -1.04 4.59
CA MET A 78 0.96 -1.85 3.69
C MET A 78 0.29 -3.20 3.42
N THR A 79 0.36 -3.66 2.17
CA THR A 79 -0.01 -5.03 1.79
C THR A 79 1.22 -5.71 1.21
N ILE A 80 1.67 -6.80 1.84
CA ILE A 80 2.90 -7.52 1.50
C ILE A 80 2.52 -8.85 0.85
N GLN A 81 3.01 -9.07 -0.37
CA GLN A 81 2.70 -10.25 -1.21
C GLN A 81 1.19 -10.50 -1.43
N GLY A 82 0.34 -9.48 -1.30
CA GLY A 82 -1.12 -9.63 -1.39
C GLY A 82 -1.76 -10.41 -0.24
N GLN A 83 -0.97 -10.90 0.72
CA GLN A 83 -1.43 -11.79 1.79
C GLN A 83 -1.43 -11.12 3.16
N TRP A 84 -0.41 -10.31 3.44
CA TRP A 84 -0.21 -9.72 4.76
C TRP A 84 -0.58 -8.25 4.73
N ARG A 85 -1.60 -7.85 5.49
CA ARG A 85 -1.97 -6.45 5.63
C ARG A 85 -1.48 -5.92 6.98
N VAL A 86 -0.74 -4.82 6.94
CA VAL A 86 -0.20 -4.12 8.10
C VAL A 86 -0.75 -2.71 8.09
N GLY A 87 -1.69 -2.42 8.98
CA GLY A 87 -2.35 -1.12 9.08
C GLY A 87 -1.66 -0.19 10.08
N GLY A 88 -1.60 1.09 9.75
CA GLY A 88 -1.03 2.15 10.59
C GLY A 88 0.50 2.16 10.61
N MET A 89 1.04 3.08 11.42
CA MET A 89 2.46 3.16 11.71
C MET A 89 2.83 2.04 12.69
N GLN A 90 3.59 1.05 12.22
CA GLN A 90 4.03 -0.08 13.03
C GLN A 90 5.53 0.01 13.33
N GLY A 91 5.93 -0.60 14.45
CA GLY A 91 7.34 -0.70 14.85
C GLY A 91 8.16 -1.56 13.87
N VAL A 92 9.46 -1.34 13.87
CA VAL A 92 10.40 -2.03 12.96
C VAL A 92 10.38 -3.55 13.22
N GLU A 93 10.30 -3.94 14.48
CA GLU A 93 10.29 -5.35 14.92
C GLU A 93 9.10 -6.11 14.32
N LEU A 94 7.93 -5.48 14.29
CA LEU A 94 6.73 -6.08 13.72
C LEU A 94 6.87 -6.25 12.20
N LEU A 95 7.35 -5.21 11.51
CA LEU A 95 7.57 -5.26 10.06
C LEU A 95 8.60 -6.34 9.69
N LEU A 96 9.70 -6.45 10.44
CA LEU A 96 10.70 -7.49 10.24
C LEU A 96 10.11 -8.89 10.40
N GLY A 97 9.30 -9.11 11.45
CA GLY A 97 8.61 -10.38 11.65
C GLY A 97 7.67 -10.74 10.49
N VAL A 98 6.91 -9.76 9.97
CA VAL A 98 6.05 -9.97 8.80
C VAL A 98 6.87 -10.29 7.56
N PHE A 99 7.97 -9.58 7.30
CA PHE A 99 8.83 -9.85 6.15
C PHE A 99 9.50 -11.23 6.24
N GLU A 100 9.92 -11.64 7.43
CA GLU A 100 10.51 -12.96 7.65
C GLU A 100 9.48 -14.08 7.44
N LYS A 101 8.24 -13.89 7.88
CA LYS A 101 7.14 -14.82 7.59
C LYS A 101 6.80 -14.84 6.09
N ALA A 102 6.73 -13.67 5.45
CA ALA A 102 6.44 -13.55 4.04
C ALA A 102 7.53 -14.18 3.15
N SER A 103 8.81 -14.07 3.52
CA SER A 103 9.92 -14.66 2.76
C SER A 103 9.96 -16.19 2.87
N ARG A 104 9.63 -16.75 4.05
CA ARG A 104 9.48 -18.20 4.25
C ARG A 104 8.28 -18.78 3.50
N GLY A 105 7.17 -18.03 3.42
CA GLY A 105 5.95 -18.41 2.72
C GLY A 105 6.07 -18.51 1.18
N VAL A 106 7.20 -18.08 0.59
CA VAL A 106 7.50 -18.29 -0.83
C VAL A 106 7.98 -19.73 -1.11
N ALA A 107 8.19 -20.55 -0.07
CA ALA A 107 8.60 -21.95 -0.17
C ALA A 107 7.56 -22.94 0.39
N ALA A 108 6.28 -22.82 0.03
CA ALA A 108 5.30 -23.91 0.20
C ALA A 108 4.10 -23.72 -0.74
N GLY A 109 4.24 -24.20 -1.98
CA GLY A 109 3.14 -24.20 -2.96
C GLY A 109 3.46 -24.94 -4.25
N GLY A 110 4.28 -26.00 -4.17
CA GLY A 110 4.60 -26.86 -5.30
C GLY A 110 5.11 -28.21 -4.81
N ALA A 111 4.21 -29.17 -4.63
CA ALA A 111 4.37 -30.61 -4.87
C ALA A 111 3.27 -31.42 -4.14
N GLY A 112 2.64 -32.32 -4.88
CA GLY A 112 1.67 -33.33 -4.42
C GLY A 112 0.40 -33.24 -5.25
N GLY A 113 0.12 -34.06 -6.25
CA GLY A 113 0.35 -35.50 -6.33
C GLY A 113 -1.03 -36.15 -6.60
N SER A 114 -1.10 -37.00 -7.62
CA SER A 114 -2.30 -37.58 -8.22
C SER A 114 -3.37 -38.15 -7.25
N GLY A 115 -4.64 -37.96 -7.59
CA GLY A 115 -5.75 -38.76 -7.05
C GLY A 115 -7.10 -38.27 -7.55
N GLY A 116 -7.74 -39.02 -8.46
CA GLY A 116 -9.10 -38.75 -8.90
C GLY A 116 -10.13 -39.01 -7.79
N GLY A 117 -11.23 -38.25 -7.80
CA GLY A 117 -12.34 -38.45 -6.87
C GLY A 117 -13.42 -37.38 -7.01
N SER A 118 -14.59 -37.80 -7.46
CA SER A 118 -15.82 -37.03 -7.60
C SER A 118 -16.47 -36.70 -6.24
N GLY A 119 -17.05 -35.49 -6.11
CA GLY A 119 -18.23 -35.25 -5.28
C GLY A 119 -18.08 -34.33 -4.06
N GLY A 120 -19.09 -33.46 -3.87
CA GLY A 120 -19.53 -32.97 -2.55
C GLY A 120 -19.19 -31.52 -2.22
N GLY A 121 -20.18 -30.63 -2.26
CA GLY A 121 -20.03 -29.20 -1.93
C GLY A 121 -19.81 -28.90 -0.45
N SER A 122 -19.31 -27.69 -0.18
CA SER A 122 -19.54 -26.98 1.08
C SER A 122 -19.35 -25.48 0.85
N HIS A 123 -20.43 -24.73 1.07
CA HIS A 123 -20.47 -23.27 1.15
C HIS A 123 -19.49 -22.75 2.21
N TYR A 124 -18.88 -21.58 1.95
CA TYR A 124 -18.50 -20.68 3.02
C TYR A 124 -19.09 -19.29 2.74
N GLU A 125 -20.04 -18.91 3.59
CA GLU A 125 -20.71 -17.61 3.58
C GLU A 125 -20.32 -16.84 4.85
N GLY A 126 -19.96 -15.58 4.65
CA GLY A 126 -20.25 -14.50 5.59
C GLY A 126 -19.37 -14.36 6.84
N ALA A 127 -18.40 -13.44 6.78
CA ALA A 127 -17.99 -12.68 7.96
C ALA A 127 -18.11 -11.18 7.67
N ARG A 128 -19.28 -10.61 7.98
CA ARG A 128 -19.50 -9.16 8.06
C ARG A 128 -18.94 -8.61 9.38
N ARG A 129 -18.40 -7.40 9.28
CA ARG A 129 -17.77 -6.53 10.30
C ARG A 129 -18.53 -6.39 11.61
N GLN A 130 -17.81 -6.30 12.74
CA GLN A 130 -17.89 -5.17 13.70
C GLN A 130 -16.84 -5.26 14.83
N GLY A 131 -16.22 -4.12 15.19
CA GLY A 131 -15.65 -3.87 16.52
C GLY A 131 -14.18 -3.46 16.58
N SER A 132 -13.91 -2.16 16.76
CA SER A 132 -12.60 -1.51 16.91
C SER A 132 -11.89 -1.83 18.26
N ARG A 133 -11.61 -3.12 18.49
CA ARG A 133 -10.78 -3.62 19.61
C ARG A 133 -9.79 -4.73 19.18
N GLY A 134 -9.76 -5.07 17.90
CA GLY A 134 -9.11 -6.28 17.38
C GLY A 134 -7.72 -6.11 16.76
N SER A 135 -7.25 -4.88 16.51
CA SER A 135 -5.95 -4.66 15.86
C SER A 135 -4.80 -5.28 16.66
N ASP A 136 -4.85 -5.15 17.98
CA ASP A 136 -3.75 -5.56 18.86
C ASP A 136 -3.78 -7.07 19.14
N MET A 137 -4.98 -7.67 19.17
CA MET A 137 -5.15 -9.12 19.36
C MET A 137 -4.80 -9.92 18.10
N TRP A 138 -5.03 -9.36 16.91
CA TRP A 138 -4.70 -10.02 15.65
C TRP A 138 -3.18 -10.05 15.42
N LEU A 139 -2.47 -8.96 15.73
CA LEU A 139 -1.01 -8.92 15.67
C LEU A 139 -0.37 -9.86 16.69
N LYS A 140 -0.92 -9.94 17.91
CA LYS A 140 -0.41 -10.85 18.95
C LYS A 140 -0.63 -12.33 18.60
N SER A 141 -1.76 -12.67 17.99
CA SER A 141 -2.05 -14.03 17.47
C SER A 141 -1.07 -14.47 16.38
N ILE A 142 -0.57 -13.52 15.57
CA ILE A 142 0.46 -13.80 14.56
C ILE A 142 1.84 -14.00 15.20
N LEU A 143 2.15 -13.38 16.33
CA LEU A 143 3.48 -13.49 16.95
C LEU A 143 3.65 -14.70 17.87
N ASP A 144 2.56 -15.14 18.51
CA ASP A 144 2.57 -16.20 19.53
C ASP A 144 2.24 -17.61 18.98
N GLY A 145 2.23 -17.78 17.64
CA GLY A 145 2.01 -19.06 16.94
C GLY A 145 2.95 -19.26 15.74
#